data_AF-A0A6P6EEI4-F1
#
_entry.id   AF-A0A6P6EEI4-F1
#
_cell.length_a   1.000
_cell.length_b   1.000
_cell.length_c   1.000
_cell.angle_alpha   90.00
_cell.angle_beta   90.00
_cell.angle_gamma   90.00
#
_symmetry.space_group_name_H-M   'P 1'
#
loop_
_entity.id
_entity.type
_entity.pdbx_description
1 polymer ?
#
loop_
_entity_poly.entity_id
_entity_poly.type
_entity_poly.pdbx_seq_one_letter_code
_entity_poly.pdbx_strand_id
1 'polypeptide(L)' 'MSLVIRNLQSVIPIRKVPLRRNVEIIRTTHGLCHLLRFTHNSETEWQNMYLQEKQVLEELSRCTGAQLLPLSRGLF' A
#
# COMPACT_ATOMS: atom_id res chain seq x y z
N MET A 1 6.87 30.48 25.68
CA MET A 1 5.74 29.84 24.97
C MET A 1 6.28 28.87 23.92
N SER A 2 5.86 27.60 24.01
CA SER A 2 5.88 26.52 22.99
C SER A 2 7.09 26.40 22.04
N LEU A 3 8.25 25.99 22.56
CA LEU A 3 9.37 25.48 21.75
C LEU A 3 9.65 23.98 21.94
N VAL A 4 8.89 23.30 22.83
CA VAL A 4 9.15 21.91 23.21
C VAL A 4 8.24 20.90 22.48
N ILE A 5 7.15 21.36 21.85
CA ILE A 5 6.16 20.45 21.23
C ILE A 5 6.54 20.05 19.79
N ARG A 6 7.40 20.82 19.10
CA ARG A 6 7.86 20.47 17.74
C ARG A 6 8.83 19.27 17.71
N ASN A 7 9.54 19.02 18.82
CA ASN A 7 10.54 17.95 18.88
C ASN A 7 9.93 16.58 19.22
N LEU A 8 8.74 16.53 19.84
CA LEU A 8 8.09 15.25 20.14
C LEU A 8 7.54 14.54 18.89
N GLN A 9 7.20 15.28 17.83
CA GLN A 9 6.81 14.71 16.53
C GLN A 9 7.99 14.06 15.78
N SER A 10 9.23 14.45 16.11
CA SER A 10 10.46 13.86 15.54
C SER A 10 11.03 12.70 16.36
N VAL A 11 10.50 12.40 17.55
CA VAL A 11 11.14 11.47 18.51
C VAL A 11 10.54 10.05 18.52
N ILE A 12 9.41 9.76 17.84
CA ILE A 12 8.80 8.40 17.87
C ILE A 12 8.15 8.02 16.51
N PRO A 13 8.45 6.84 15.91
CA PRO A 13 9.66 6.02 16.01
C PRO A 13 10.12 5.44 14.65
N ILE A 14 11.35 4.94 14.61
CA ILE A 14 11.98 4.16 13.52
C ILE A 14 11.05 3.08 12.92
N ARG A 15 10.05 2.58 13.66
CA ARG A 15 9.05 1.59 13.20
C ARG A 15 7.98 2.13 12.25
N LYS A 16 7.72 3.44 12.21
CA LYS A 16 6.73 4.04 11.30
C LYS A 16 7.28 4.29 9.89
N VAL A 17 8.59 4.38 9.74
CA VAL A 17 9.23 4.59 8.42
C VAL A 17 8.98 3.37 7.50
N PRO A 18 9.21 2.11 7.93
CA PRO A 18 8.83 0.93 7.14
C PRO A 18 7.33 0.87 6.83
N LEU A 19 6.47 1.22 7.80
CA LEU A 19 5.01 1.22 7.60
C LEU A 19 4.57 2.25 6.55
N ARG A 20 5.15 3.45 6.55
CA ARG A 20 4.88 4.47 5.51
C ARG A 20 5.27 3.96 4.13
N ARG A 21 6.45 3.35 4.00
CA ARG A 21 6.93 2.78 2.74
C ARG A 21 6.01 1.68 2.22
N ASN A 22 5.56 0.77 3.08
CA ASN A 22 4.68 -0.33 2.66
C ASN A 22 3.31 0.19 2.19
N VAL A 23 2.74 1.18 2.89
CA VAL A 23 1.48 1.82 2.48
C VAL A 23 1.62 2.56 1.15
N GLU A 24 2.76 3.22 0.92
CA GLU A 24 3.05 3.90 -0.34
C GLU A 24 3.19 2.92 -1.50
N ILE A 25 3.87 1.78 -1.29
CA ILE A 25 3.98 0.70 -2.29
C ILE A 25 2.58 0.19 -2.67
N ILE A 26 1.75 -0.17 -1.68
CA ILE A 26 0.39 -0.69 -1.93
C ILE A 26 -0.45 0.32 -2.72
N ARG A 27 -0.44 1.60 -2.32
CA ARG A 27 -1.18 2.67 -3.01
C ARG A 27 -0.65 2.91 -4.42
N THR A 28 0.67 2.88 -4.61
CA THR A 28 1.30 3.07 -5.91
C THR A 28 0.93 1.92 -6.84
N THR A 29 1.00 0.68 -6.38
CA THR A 29 0.57 -0.50 -7.15
C THR A 29 -0.90 -0.37 -7.57
N HIS A 30 -1.80 0.01 -6.67
CA HIS A 30 -3.20 0.26 -7.01
C HIS A 30 -3.35 1.36 -8.06
N GLY A 31 -2.67 2.49 -7.88
CA GLY A 31 -2.67 3.60 -8.84
C GLY A 31 -2.16 3.20 -10.23
N LEU A 32 -1.09 2.39 -10.29
CA LEU A 32 -0.57 1.84 -11.54
C LEU A 32 -1.58 0.91 -12.22
N CYS A 33 -2.33 0.11 -11.46
CA CYS A 33 -3.39 -0.73 -12.02
C CYS A 33 -4.47 0.10 -12.72
N HIS A 34 -4.88 1.23 -12.13
CA HIS A 34 -5.81 2.17 -12.79
C HIS A 34 -5.25 2.74 -14.09
N LEU A 35 -3.95 3.08 -14.12
CA LEU A 35 -3.29 3.55 -15.35
C LEU A 35 -3.24 2.47 -16.45
N LEU A 36 -3.18 1.20 -16.06
CA LEU A 36 -3.25 0.04 -16.95
C LEU A 36 -4.70 -0.38 -17.28
N ARG A 37 -5.70 0.45 -16.94
CA ARG A 37 -7.13 0.24 -17.19
C ARG A 37 -7.78 -0.92 -16.42
N PHE A 38 -7.20 -1.34 -15.30
CA PHE A 38 -7.98 -2.12 -14.34
C PHE A 38 -8.95 -1.19 -13.63
N THR A 39 -10.21 -1.61 -13.54
CA THR A 39 -11.30 -0.88 -12.88
C THR A 39 -11.95 -1.77 -11.83
N HIS A 40 -12.98 -1.26 -11.14
CA HIS A 40 -13.72 -2.01 -10.12
C HIS A 40 -15.21 -1.64 -10.11
N ASN A 41 -15.82 -1.44 -11.29
CA ASN A 41 -17.24 -1.10 -11.43
C ASN A 41 -18.16 -2.32 -11.37
N SER A 42 -17.59 -3.52 -11.44
CA SER A 42 -18.29 -4.80 -11.33
C SER A 42 -17.45 -5.80 -10.53
N GLU A 43 -18.07 -6.91 -10.10
CA GLU A 43 -17.40 -8.00 -9.39
C GLU A 43 -16.21 -8.56 -10.16
N THR A 44 -16.39 -8.80 -11.46
CA THR A 44 -15.36 -9.39 -12.31
C THR A 44 -14.19 -8.42 -12.51
N GLU A 45 -14.48 -7.14 -12.72
CA GLU A 45 -13.46 -6.09 -12.79
C GLU A 45 -12.68 -5.99 -11.47
N TRP A 46 -13.40 -6.02 -10.34
CA TRP A 46 -12.79 -6.00 -9.02
C TRP A 46 -11.88 -7.22 -8.79
N GLN A 47 -12.34 -8.42 -9.17
CA GLN A 47 -11.53 -9.65 -9.07
C GLN A 47 -10.26 -9.54 -9.91
N ASN A 48 -10.35 -8.97 -11.11
CA ASN A 48 -9.19 -8.71 -11.96
C ASN A 48 -8.21 -7.72 -11.30
N MET A 49 -8.72 -6.63 -10.70
CA MET A 49 -7.89 -5.68 -9.94
C MET A 49 -7.22 -6.35 -8.75
N TYR A 50 -7.95 -7.16 -7.98
CA TYR A 50 -7.40 -7.88 -6.84
C TYR A 50 -6.30 -8.86 -7.22
N LEU A 51 -6.49 -9.65 -8.28
CA LEU A 51 -5.50 -10.60 -8.76
C LEU A 51 -4.23 -9.89 -9.23
N GLN A 52 -4.39 -8.78 -9.95
CA GLN A 52 -3.26 -7.99 -10.44
C GLN A 52 -2.46 -7.36 -9.30
N GLU A 53 -3.13 -6.76 -8.33
CA GLU A 53 -2.49 -6.24 -7.12
C GLU A 53 -1.76 -7.33 -6.35
N LYS A 54 -2.42 -8.47 -6.15
CA LYS A 54 -1.87 -9.61 -5.42
C LYS A 54 -0.58 -10.09 -6.06
N GLN A 55 -0.58 -10.31 -7.38
CA GLN A 55 0.59 -10.78 -8.10
C GLN A 55 1.79 -9.83 -7.93
N VAL A 56 1.58 -8.52 -8.14
CA VAL A 56 2.67 -7.52 -8.02
C VAL A 56 3.19 -7.46 -6.58
N LEU A 57 2.30 -7.45 -5.60
CA LEU A 57 2.68 -7.33 -4.19
C LEU A 57 3.33 -8.60 -3.64
N GLU A 58 2.96 -9.80 -4.13
CA GLU A 58 3.63 -11.06 -3.79
C GLU A 58 5.07 -11.08 -4.30
N GLU A 59 5.30 -10.64 -5.53
CA GLU A 59 6.66 -10.53 -6.09
C GLU A 59 7.52 -9.52 -5.32
N LEU A 60 6.95 -8.36 -4.97
CA LEU A 60 7.63 -7.38 -4.15
C LEU A 60 7.91 -7.91 -2.73
N SER A 61 6.95 -8.62 -2.14
CA SER A 61 7.09 -9.25 -0.82
C SER A 61 8.22 -10.29 -0.83
N ARG A 62 8.34 -11.09 -1.89
CA ARG A 62 9.42 -12.06 -2.09
C ARG A 62 10.81 -11.40 -2.11
N CYS A 63 10.94 -10.25 -2.79
CA CYS A 63 12.21 -9.55 -2.91
C CYS A 63 12.57 -8.69 -1.69
N THR A 64 11.57 -8.19 -0.95
CA THR A 64 11.78 -7.22 0.15
C THR A 64 11.60 -7.81 1.54
N GLY A 65 11.02 -9.00 1.67
CA GLY A 65 10.63 -9.61 2.95
C GLY A 65 9.45 -8.91 3.65
N ALA A 66 8.84 -7.91 3.02
CA ALA A 66 7.66 -7.25 3.55
C ALA A 66 6.41 -8.12 3.36
N GLN A 67 5.44 -8.01 4.26
CA GLN A 67 4.10 -8.58 4.06
C GLN A 67 3.21 -7.50 3.46
N LEU A 68 3.11 -7.47 2.14
CA LEU A 68 2.26 -6.53 1.41
C LEU A 68 0.95 -7.23 1.01
N LEU A 69 -0.17 -6.51 1.15
CA LEU A 69 -1.49 -7.03 0.86
C LEU A 69 -2.21 -6.12 -0.14
N PRO A 70 -3.02 -6.67 -1.06
CA PRO A 70 -3.82 -5.89 -2.00
C PRO A 70 -4.67 -4.85 -1.28
N LEU A 71 -4.77 -3.65 -1.87
CA LEU A 71 -5.67 -2.62 -1.35
C LEU A 71 -7.13 -3.07 -1.50
N SER A 72 -7.40 -3.77 -2.58
CA SER A 72 -8.67 -4.44 -2.85
C SER A 72 -9.03 -5.51 -1.82
N ARG A 73 -8.13 -6.05 -0.98
CA ARG A 73 -8.46 -7.18 -0.10
C ARG A 73 -9.67 -6.89 0.82
N GLY A 74 -10.73 -7.70 0.68
CA GLY A 74 -11.92 -7.63 1.55
C GLY A 74 -12.84 -6.44 1.28
N LEU A 75 -12.70 -5.78 0.13
CA LEU A 75 -13.53 -4.65 -0.31
C LEU A 75 -14.62 -5.05 -1.33
N PHE A 76 -14.99 -6.34 -1.38
CA PHE A 76 -16.07 -6.87 -2.21
C PHE A 76 -17.03 -7.67 -1.32
#